data_AF-A0A6J2RMW2-F1
#
_entry.id   AF-A0A6J2RMW2-F1
#
_cell.length_a   1.000
_cell.length_b   1.000
_cell.length_c   1.000
_cell.angle_alpha   90.00
_cell.angle_beta   90.00
_cell.angle_gamma   90.00
#
_symmetry.space_group_name_H-M   'P 1'
#
loop_
_entity.id
_entity.type
_entity.pdbx_description
1 polymer ?
#
loop_
_entity_poly.entity_id
_entity_poly.type
_entity_poly.pdbx_seq_one_letter_code
_entity_poly.pdbx_strand_id
1 'polypeptide(L)'
;MLNMPHSPPKEGAKALRESAAVFKATTAACDSDRACGRGFSCDRHFGLCVPLRGEGHYCRRDAQCVRGLSCMFGKCHRSIPNGQEGARCKVDRDCGKSMCCARHHGEQVCKSRLIRGESCYVPDGGLAFSINQICPCDEGLLCRDRGASHRREKDFIYLPERTSWTCQVTKS
;
A
#
# COMPACT_ATOMS: atom_id res chain seq x y z
N MET A 1 -22.16 1.06 -12.85
CA MET A 1 -22.02 2.41 -12.26
C MET A 1 -20.87 2.36 -11.25
N LEU A 2 -19.64 2.70 -11.66
CA LEU A 2 -18.44 2.71 -10.78
C LEU A 2 -18.05 4.15 -10.38
N ASN A 3 -19.03 5.00 -10.11
CA ASN A 3 -18.74 6.36 -9.63
C ASN A 3 -18.62 6.34 -8.12
N MET A 4 -17.40 6.11 -7.63
CA MET A 4 -17.03 6.52 -6.28
C MET A 4 -16.79 8.04 -6.34
N PRO A 5 -17.55 8.88 -5.63
CA PRO A 5 -17.30 10.32 -5.63
C PRO A 5 -15.93 10.59 -5.00
N HIS A 6 -14.98 11.02 -5.81
CA HIS A 6 -13.68 11.48 -5.34
C HIS A 6 -13.83 12.92 -4.85
N SER A 7 -14.07 13.09 -3.56
CA SER A 7 -13.87 14.39 -2.92
C SER A 7 -12.36 14.63 -2.78
N PRO A 8 -11.84 15.83 -3.12
CA PRO A 8 -10.45 16.16 -2.84
C PRO A 8 -10.21 16.05 -1.33
N PRO A 9 -9.15 15.35 -0.87
CA PRO A 9 -8.82 15.32 0.55
C PRO A 9 -8.51 16.74 1.03
N LYS A 10 -9.04 17.11 2.20
CA LYS A 10 -8.84 18.43 2.81
C LYS A 10 -7.33 18.67 2.99
N GLU A 11 -6.79 19.68 2.32
CA GLU A 11 -5.37 20.05 2.38
C GLU A 11 -4.99 20.45 3.81
N GLY A 12 -3.94 19.82 4.34
CA GLY A 12 -3.30 20.23 5.59
C GLY A 12 -2.53 21.53 5.39
N ALA A 13 -2.63 22.40 6.40
CA ALA A 13 -2.06 23.74 6.55
C ALA A 13 -0.91 24.15 5.61
N LYS A 14 -1.15 25.23 4.87
CA LYS A 14 -0.21 26.01 4.05
C LYS A 14 1.03 26.45 4.85
N ALA A 15 2.21 26.26 4.26
CA ALA A 15 3.39 27.07 4.55
C ALA A 15 3.58 28.08 3.41
N LEU A 16 3.26 29.34 3.70
CA LEU A 16 3.31 30.47 2.79
C LEU A 16 4.75 30.96 2.64
N ARG A 17 5.35 30.82 1.45
CA ARG A 17 6.37 31.72 0.91
C ARG A 17 6.47 31.52 -0.60
N GLU A 18 5.46 32.01 -1.31
CA GLU A 18 5.40 31.93 -2.77
C GLU A 18 6.27 33.02 -3.41
N SER A 19 7.33 32.60 -4.09
CA SER A 19 8.10 33.45 -5.01
C SER A 19 7.46 33.40 -6.40
N ALA A 20 7.49 34.51 -7.15
CA ALA A 20 6.90 34.61 -8.50
C ALA A 20 7.42 33.55 -9.51
N ALA A 21 8.61 33.01 -9.27
CA ALA A 21 9.17 31.90 -10.07
C ALA A 21 8.47 30.55 -9.82
N VAL A 22 7.94 30.32 -8.62
CA VAL A 22 7.17 29.12 -8.27
C VAL A 22 5.84 29.13 -9.02
N PHE A 23 5.14 30.26 -9.00
CA PHE A 23 3.86 30.42 -9.72
C PHE A 23 3.99 30.21 -11.24
N LYS A 24 5.03 30.75 -11.88
CA LYS A 24 5.25 30.58 -13.33
C LYS A 24 5.50 29.13 -13.73
N ALA A 25 6.19 28.37 -12.88
CA ALA A 25 6.47 26.96 -13.14
C ALA A 25 5.23 26.08 -12.93
N THR A 26 4.32 26.43 -12.00
CA THR A 26 3.05 25.72 -11.77
C THR A 26 2.09 25.75 -12.99
N THR A 27 2.30 26.70 -13.91
CA THR A 27 1.46 26.89 -15.12
C THR A 27 2.15 26.49 -16.42
N ALA A 28 3.41 26.04 -16.38
CA ALA A 28 4.11 25.63 -17.59
C ALA A 28 3.56 24.29 -18.09
N ALA A 29 3.14 24.24 -19.35
CA ALA A 29 2.67 23.00 -19.97
C ALA A 29 3.81 21.98 -20.12
N CYS A 30 3.49 20.70 -19.95
CA CYS A 30 4.45 19.60 -20.06
C CYS A 30 3.80 18.30 -20.53
N ASP A 31 4.60 17.45 -21.19
CA ASP A 31 4.27 16.07 -21.55
C ASP A 31 5.06 15.04 -20.71
N SER A 32 6.19 15.47 -20.13
CA SER A 32 7.15 14.64 -19.45
C SER A 32 7.91 15.42 -18.38
N ASP A 33 8.46 14.70 -17.39
CA ASP A 33 9.16 15.31 -16.26
C ASP A 33 10.44 16.07 -16.70
N ARG A 34 11.00 15.74 -17.88
CA ARG A 34 12.17 16.42 -18.46
C ARG A 34 11.87 17.82 -18.99
N ALA A 35 10.61 18.09 -19.37
CA ALA A 35 10.17 19.43 -19.77
C ALA A 35 10.11 20.39 -18.57
N CYS A 36 10.07 19.84 -17.35
CA CYS A 36 10.04 20.62 -16.12
C CYS A 36 11.45 20.89 -15.59
N GLY A 37 11.65 22.10 -15.06
CA GLY A 37 12.91 22.49 -14.43
C GLY A 37 13.19 21.74 -13.12
N ARG A 38 14.41 21.92 -12.57
CA ARG A 38 14.79 21.35 -11.27
C ARG A 38 13.79 21.76 -10.18
N GLY A 39 13.38 20.79 -9.35
CA GLY A 39 12.40 21.02 -8.28
C GLY A 39 10.94 20.88 -8.72
N PHE A 40 10.69 20.51 -9.98
CA PHE A 40 9.36 20.29 -10.53
C PHE A 40 9.24 18.91 -11.19
N SER A 41 8.01 18.44 -11.35
CA SER A 41 7.64 17.23 -12.07
C SER A 41 6.42 17.50 -12.94
N CYS A 42 6.22 16.73 -14.00
CA CYS A 42 5.07 16.94 -14.88
C CYS A 42 3.84 16.26 -14.31
N ASP A 43 2.78 16.99 -14.02
CA ASP A 43 1.49 16.38 -13.74
C ASP A 43 0.85 15.91 -15.04
N ARG A 44 1.01 14.63 -15.40
CA ARG A 44 0.52 14.07 -16.68
C ARG A 44 -0.99 14.14 -16.87
N HIS A 45 -1.77 14.32 -15.81
CA HIS A 45 -3.22 14.42 -15.93
C HIS A 45 -3.64 15.84 -16.34
N PHE A 46 -2.99 16.85 -15.73
CA PHE A 46 -3.27 18.25 -16.05
C PHE A 46 -2.36 18.81 -17.16
N GLY A 47 -1.27 18.10 -17.50
CA GLY A 47 -0.25 18.54 -18.45
C GLY A 47 0.53 19.76 -17.98
N LEU A 48 0.74 19.90 -16.65
CA LEU A 48 1.38 21.08 -16.05
C LEU A 48 2.55 20.68 -15.16
N CYS A 49 3.65 21.44 -15.21
CA CYS A 49 4.74 21.30 -14.26
C CYS A 49 4.26 21.70 -12.87
N VAL A 50 4.49 20.85 -11.87
CA VAL A 50 4.11 21.10 -10.48
C VAL A 50 5.31 20.91 -9.56
N PRO A 51 5.39 21.63 -8.43
CA PRO A 51 6.48 21.46 -7.47
C PRO A 51 6.60 20.02 -6.97
N LEU A 52 7.83 19.58 -6.69
CA LEU A 52 8.06 18.33 -5.96
C LEU A 52 7.47 18.41 -4.56
N ARG A 53 7.04 17.26 -4.04
CA ARG A 53 6.24 17.11 -2.82
C ARG A 53 7.08 16.49 -1.70
N GLY A 54 6.91 17.00 -0.48
CA GLY A 54 7.58 16.49 0.71
C GLY A 54 6.88 15.25 1.29
N GLU A 55 7.48 14.67 2.33
CA GLU A 55 6.91 13.52 3.05
C GLU A 55 5.45 13.82 3.52
N GLY A 56 4.58 12.81 3.45
CA GLY A 56 3.17 12.89 3.82
C GLY A 56 2.24 13.60 2.82
N HIS A 57 2.78 14.32 1.83
CA HIS A 57 1.96 14.97 0.81
C HIS A 57 1.43 13.96 -0.18
N TYR A 58 0.20 14.17 -0.67
CA TYR A 58 -0.39 13.31 -1.69
C TYR A 58 0.47 13.26 -2.93
N CYS A 59 0.52 12.13 -3.62
CA CYS A 59 1.24 11.95 -4.87
C CYS A 59 0.56 10.88 -5.71
N ARG A 60 0.94 10.81 -6.98
CA ARG A 60 0.51 9.75 -7.92
C ARG A 60 1.66 8.98 -8.52
N ARG A 61 2.87 9.55 -8.50
CA ARG A 61 4.09 8.95 -9.06
C ARG A 61 5.28 9.33 -8.20
N ASP A 62 6.30 8.46 -8.16
CA ASP A 62 7.55 8.72 -7.44
C ASP A 62 8.22 10.02 -7.88
N ALA A 63 8.15 10.34 -9.18
CA ALA A 63 8.71 11.57 -9.76
C ALA A 63 8.12 12.86 -9.15
N GLN A 64 6.96 12.80 -8.48
CA GLN A 64 6.37 13.95 -7.81
C GLN A 64 6.94 14.18 -6.42
N CYS A 65 7.69 13.23 -5.85
CA CYS A 65 8.27 13.36 -4.53
C CYS A 65 9.71 13.89 -4.60
N VAL A 66 10.15 14.60 -3.56
CA VAL A 66 11.56 15.00 -3.44
C VAL A 66 12.47 13.78 -3.32
N ARG A 67 13.76 13.96 -3.61
CA ARG A 67 14.77 12.90 -3.59
C ARG A 67 14.79 12.16 -2.24
N GLY A 68 14.82 10.83 -2.29
CA GLY A 68 14.81 9.94 -1.11
C GLY A 68 13.41 9.52 -0.66
N LEU A 69 12.37 10.02 -1.33
CA LEU A 69 10.99 9.62 -1.12
C LEU A 69 10.44 8.88 -2.35
N SER A 70 9.46 8.02 -2.10
CA SER A 70 8.66 7.31 -3.11
C SER A 70 7.18 7.50 -2.82
N CYS A 71 6.37 7.48 -3.86
CA CYS A 71 4.92 7.61 -3.77
C CYS A 71 4.28 6.27 -3.38
N MET A 72 4.04 6.06 -2.09
CA MET A 72 3.45 4.84 -1.55
C MET A 72 2.07 5.13 -0.97
N PHE A 73 1.09 4.28 -1.24
CA PHE A 73 -0.28 4.43 -0.69
C PHE A 73 -0.89 5.82 -0.95
N GLY A 74 -0.53 6.44 -2.07
CA GLY A 74 -1.00 7.77 -2.48
C GLY A 74 -0.30 8.96 -1.79
N LYS A 75 0.76 8.76 -1.00
CA LYS A 75 1.53 9.82 -0.35
C LYS A 75 3.04 9.63 -0.52
N CYS A 76 3.81 10.71 -0.41
CA CYS A 76 5.26 10.61 -0.42
C CYS A 76 5.73 10.04 0.92
N HIS A 77 6.38 8.89 0.88
CA HIS A 77 6.98 8.23 2.03
C HIS A 77 8.48 8.04 1.81
N ARG A 78 9.23 7.86 2.89
CA ARG A 78 10.65 7.49 2.79
C ARG A 78 10.80 6.20 2.00
N SER A 79 11.74 6.19 1.06
CA SER A 79 12.04 4.98 0.31
C SER A 79 12.64 3.94 1.24
N ILE A 80 12.00 2.77 1.28
CA ILE A 80 12.48 1.62 2.06
C ILE A 80 13.46 0.83 1.18
N PRO A 81 14.65 0.48 1.68
CA PRO A 81 15.61 -0.32 0.93
C PRO A 81 15.02 -1.66 0.46
N ASN A 82 15.39 -2.08 -0.75
CA ASN A 82 14.94 -3.35 -1.32
C ASN A 82 15.22 -4.52 -0.36
N GLY A 83 14.29 -5.48 -0.32
CA GLY A 83 14.40 -6.65 0.54
C GLY A 83 13.94 -6.45 1.98
N GLN A 84 13.67 -5.22 2.41
CA GLN A 84 13.14 -4.93 3.75
C GLN A 84 11.61 -4.89 3.77
N GLU A 85 11.03 -5.07 4.96
CA GLU A 85 9.59 -4.97 5.16
C GLU A 85 9.07 -3.58 4.74
N GLY A 86 8.00 -3.57 3.94
CA GLY A 86 7.42 -2.38 3.32
C GLY A 86 8.09 -1.93 2.01
N ALA A 87 9.23 -2.51 1.62
CA ALA A 87 9.86 -2.22 0.33
C ALA A 87 8.99 -2.71 -0.83
N ARG A 88 9.01 -2.02 -1.98
CA ARG A 88 8.31 -2.49 -3.18
C ARG A 88 8.93 -3.79 -3.71
N CYS A 89 8.07 -4.69 -4.16
CA CYS A 89 8.47 -5.98 -4.71
C CYS A 89 7.63 -6.33 -5.95
N LYS A 90 8.12 -7.27 -6.76
CA LYS A 90 7.36 -7.90 -7.84
C LYS A 90 7.12 -9.38 -7.58
N VAL A 91 8.06 -10.02 -6.91
CA VAL A 91 8.06 -11.44 -6.59
C VAL A 91 8.68 -11.68 -5.20
N ASP A 92 8.36 -12.81 -4.57
CA ASP A 92 8.83 -13.13 -3.21
C ASP A 92 10.36 -13.06 -3.04
N ARG A 93 11.13 -13.42 -4.09
CA ARG A 93 12.60 -13.35 -4.06
C ARG A 93 13.17 -11.93 -3.99
N ASP A 94 12.36 -10.90 -4.22
CA ASP A 94 12.77 -9.51 -4.03
C ASP A 94 12.79 -9.12 -2.55
N CYS A 95 12.17 -9.95 -1.69
CA CYS A 95 12.07 -9.77 -0.25
C CYS A 95 13.12 -10.63 0.50
N GLY A 96 13.44 -10.23 1.74
CA GLY A 96 14.33 -11.00 2.60
C GLY A 96 13.72 -12.34 3.07
N LYS A 97 14.47 -13.05 3.91
CA LYS A 97 14.04 -14.35 4.48
C LYS A 97 12.76 -14.18 5.30
N SER A 98 11.90 -15.20 5.29
CA SER A 98 10.61 -15.21 6.00
C SER A 98 9.68 -14.04 5.64
N MET A 99 9.78 -13.52 4.42
CA MET A 99 8.84 -12.53 3.86
C MET A 99 8.16 -13.05 2.58
N CYS A 100 7.12 -12.35 2.15
CA CYS A 100 6.49 -12.55 0.85
C CYS A 100 6.20 -11.20 0.18
N CYS A 101 5.99 -11.23 -1.13
CA CYS A 101 5.52 -10.09 -1.89
C CYS A 101 3.99 -10.08 -1.95
N ALA A 102 3.35 -9.14 -1.27
CA ALA A 102 1.90 -9.08 -1.17
C ALA A 102 1.37 -7.65 -1.22
N ARG A 103 0.11 -7.49 -1.65
CA ARG A 103 -0.52 -6.17 -1.71
C ARG A 103 -0.86 -5.62 -0.33
N HIS A 104 -0.54 -4.35 -0.13
CA HIS A 104 -1.00 -3.55 0.99
C HIS A 104 -1.57 -2.23 0.45
N HIS A 105 -2.84 -1.96 0.69
CA HIS A 105 -3.54 -0.80 0.14
C HIS A 105 -3.35 -0.63 -1.38
N GLY A 106 -3.31 -1.74 -2.12
CA GLY A 106 -3.14 -1.80 -3.57
C GLY A 106 -1.69 -1.80 -4.09
N GLU A 107 -0.70 -1.48 -3.26
CA GLU A 107 0.73 -1.50 -3.63
C GLU A 107 1.36 -2.85 -3.30
N GLN A 108 2.23 -3.37 -4.17
CA GLN A 108 2.98 -4.61 -3.90
C GLN A 108 4.21 -4.32 -3.04
N VAL A 109 4.22 -4.88 -1.83
CA VAL A 109 5.30 -4.66 -0.86
C VAL A 109 5.73 -5.96 -0.18
N CYS A 110 6.97 -5.98 0.28
CA CYS A 110 7.48 -7.04 1.14
C CYS A 110 6.77 -6.99 2.49
N LYS A 111 6.19 -8.11 2.90
CA LYS A 111 5.53 -8.28 4.20
C LYS A 111 6.08 -9.52 4.88
N SER A 112 6.10 -9.51 6.21
CA SER A 112 6.48 -10.69 6.99
C SER A 112 5.52 -11.86 6.74
N ARG A 113 6.05 -13.09 6.65
CA ARG A 113 5.26 -14.32 6.68
C ARG A 113 4.64 -14.50 8.07
N LEU A 114 3.47 -15.14 8.10
CA LEU A 114 2.69 -15.25 9.32
C LEU A 114 3.29 -16.29 10.28
N ILE A 115 3.55 -15.87 11.51
CA ILE A 115 4.10 -16.75 12.56
C ILE A 115 2.99 -17.56 13.24
N ARG A 116 3.38 -18.55 14.05
CA ARG A 116 2.44 -19.43 14.75
C ARG A 116 1.41 -18.65 15.55
N GLY A 117 0.13 -18.95 15.33
CA GLY A 117 -0.99 -18.34 16.04
C GLY A 117 -1.55 -17.07 15.40
N GLU A 118 -0.89 -16.48 14.41
CA GLU A 118 -1.43 -15.35 13.66
C GLU A 118 -2.59 -15.78 12.76
N SER A 119 -3.52 -14.83 12.55
CA SER A 119 -4.67 -15.05 11.67
C SER A 119 -4.23 -15.12 10.22
N CYS A 120 -4.60 -16.21 9.56
CA CYS A 120 -4.24 -16.50 8.17
C CYS A 120 -5.48 -16.58 7.26
N TYR A 121 -6.62 -16.07 7.71
CA TYR A 121 -7.85 -16.07 6.92
C TYR A 121 -7.75 -15.15 5.71
N VAL A 122 -7.99 -15.71 4.52
CA VAL A 122 -8.06 -14.99 3.26
C VAL A 122 -9.49 -15.10 2.73
N PRO A 123 -10.18 -13.99 2.41
CA PRO A 123 -11.48 -14.07 1.74
C PRO A 123 -11.35 -14.79 0.40
N ASP A 124 -12.39 -15.52 -0.01
CA ASP A 124 -12.40 -16.26 -1.28
C ASP A 124 -12.13 -15.38 -2.52
N GLY A 125 -12.35 -14.07 -2.41
CA GLY A 125 -11.95 -13.10 -3.43
C GLY A 125 -12.54 -11.72 -3.23
N GLY A 126 -12.75 -11.02 -4.34
CA GLY A 126 -13.31 -9.67 -4.38
C GLY A 126 -12.29 -8.56 -4.09
N LEU A 127 -12.79 -7.33 -4.03
CA LEU A 127 -11.94 -6.13 -3.87
C LEU A 127 -11.15 -6.14 -2.56
N ALA A 128 -11.71 -6.73 -1.51
CA ALA A 128 -11.05 -6.88 -0.21
C ALA A 128 -9.75 -7.70 -0.33
N PHE A 129 -9.78 -8.81 -1.07
CA PHE A 129 -8.59 -9.63 -1.34
C PHE A 129 -7.61 -8.94 -2.29
N SER A 130 -8.11 -8.23 -3.32
CA SER A 130 -7.26 -7.59 -4.32
C SER A 130 -6.52 -6.34 -3.82
N ILE A 131 -7.01 -5.65 -2.78
CA ILE A 131 -6.36 -4.46 -2.21
C ILE A 131 -5.39 -4.85 -1.08
N ASN A 132 -5.77 -5.82 -0.25
CA ASN A 132 -5.03 -6.22 0.93
C ASN A 132 -4.85 -7.73 0.96
N GLN A 133 -3.64 -8.16 0.65
CA GLN A 133 -3.24 -9.55 0.70
C GLN A 133 -2.40 -9.79 1.95
N ILE A 134 -2.58 -10.94 2.58
CA ILE A 134 -1.72 -11.40 3.68
C ILE A 134 -0.68 -12.38 3.14
N CYS A 135 0.47 -12.48 3.81
CA CYS A 135 1.45 -13.49 3.45
C CYS A 135 0.98 -14.89 3.87
N PRO A 136 1.51 -15.95 3.24
CA PRO A 136 1.35 -17.29 3.75
C PRO A 136 2.00 -17.42 5.14
N CYS A 137 1.63 -18.50 5.84
CA CYS A 137 2.33 -18.90 7.05
C CYS A 137 3.82 -19.14 6.78
N ASP A 138 4.64 -18.96 7.81
CA ASP A 138 6.07 -19.22 7.73
C ASP A 138 6.37 -20.70 7.49
N GLU A 139 7.60 -21.02 7.09
CA GLU A 139 8.00 -22.39 6.75
C GLU A 139 7.64 -23.40 7.86
N GLY A 140 7.05 -24.54 7.48
CA GLY A 140 6.60 -25.58 8.41
C GLY A 140 5.23 -25.34 9.07
N LEU A 141 4.60 -24.20 8.83
CA LEU A 141 3.27 -23.87 9.34
C LEU A 141 2.20 -24.00 8.24
N LEU A 142 1.00 -24.44 8.64
CA LEU A 142 -0.19 -24.45 7.78
C LEU A 142 -1.31 -23.64 8.41
N CYS A 143 -2.05 -22.92 7.57
CA CYS A 143 -3.25 -22.22 7.97
C CYS A 143 -4.37 -23.23 8.24
N ARG A 144 -4.87 -23.31 9.48
CA ARG A 144 -5.90 -24.26 9.88
C ARG A 144 -6.94 -23.59 10.77
N ASP A 145 -8.19 -23.99 10.60
CA ASP A 145 -9.28 -23.61 11.49
C ASP A 145 -9.13 -24.30 12.86
N ARG A 146 -9.36 -23.56 13.94
CA ARG A 146 -9.44 -24.14 15.30
C ARG A 146 -10.85 -24.66 15.62
N GLY A 147 -11.83 -24.47 14.74
CA GLY A 147 -13.25 -24.73 14.95
C GLY A 147 -13.75 -26.15 14.63
N ALA A 148 -12.88 -27.10 14.30
CA ALA A 148 -13.26 -28.49 14.02
C ALA A 148 -13.58 -29.34 15.27
N SER A 149 -13.96 -28.74 16.41
CA SER A 149 -14.55 -29.47 17.54
C SER A 149 -16.06 -29.19 17.60
N HIS A 150 -16.86 -30.06 16.96
CA HIS A 150 -18.31 -30.24 17.10
C HIS A 150 -19.09 -29.05 17.71
N ARG A 151 -19.56 -28.11 16.88
CA ARG A 151 -20.61 -27.18 17.30
C ARG A 151 -21.98 -27.82 17.13
N ARG A 152 -22.53 -28.31 18.24
CA ARG A 152 -23.98 -28.47 18.45
C ARG A 152 -24.63 -27.12 18.14
N GLU A 153 -25.71 -27.16 17.34
CA GLU A 153 -26.55 -26.02 16.97
C GLU A 153 -26.76 -25.07 18.16
N LYS A 154 -26.29 -23.83 18.05
CA LYS A 154 -26.61 -22.76 18.99
C LYS A 154 -27.00 -21.52 18.22
N ASP A 155 -27.98 -20.86 18.79
CA ASP A 155 -28.85 -19.81 18.26
C ASP A 155 -28.16 -18.73 17.43
N PHE A 156 -28.94 -18.22 16.47
CA PHE A 156 -28.63 -17.21 15.45
C PHE A 156 -28.25 -15.84 16.06
N ILE A 157 -27.14 -15.77 16.78
CA ILE A 157 -26.53 -14.50 17.18
C ILE A 157 -25.60 -14.08 16.05
N TYR A 158 -25.85 -12.91 15.43
CA TYR A 158 -24.98 -12.29 14.43
C TYR A 158 -23.70 -11.76 15.09
N LEU A 159 -22.88 -12.67 15.61
CA LEU A 159 -21.48 -12.43 15.89
C LEU A 159 -20.75 -12.59 14.56
N PRO A 160 -20.02 -11.59 14.04
CA PRO A 160 -19.16 -11.80 12.90
C PRO A 160 -18.22 -12.93 13.29
N GLU A 161 -18.31 -14.06 12.58
CA GLU A 161 -17.54 -15.26 12.86
C GLU A 161 -16.07 -14.85 12.99
N ARG A 162 -15.54 -14.89 14.21
CA ARG A 162 -14.11 -14.73 14.42
C ARG A 162 -13.48 -15.95 13.77
N THR A 163 -13.08 -15.80 12.51
CA THR A 163 -12.44 -16.83 11.72
C THR A 163 -11.26 -17.36 12.53
N SER A 164 -11.39 -18.61 12.99
CA SER A 164 -10.42 -19.19 13.94
C SER A 164 -9.19 -19.78 13.24
N TRP A 165 -9.00 -19.39 11.98
CA TRP A 165 -7.92 -19.77 11.09
C TRP A 165 -6.61 -19.16 11.55
N THR A 166 -5.70 -20.01 12.00
CA THR A 166 -4.39 -19.58 12.49
C THR A 166 -3.28 -20.45 11.92
N CYS A 167 -2.07 -19.90 11.84
CA CYS A 167 -0.89 -20.67 11.45
C CYS A 167 -0.52 -21.67 12.55
N GLN A 168 -0.51 -22.96 12.20
CA GLN A 168 -0.30 -24.09 13.12
C GLN A 168 0.79 -25.02 12.59
N VAL A 169 1.51 -25.67 13.50
CA VAL A 169 2.53 -26.67 13.15
C VAL A 169 1.84 -27.88 12.51
N THR A 170 2.44 -28.41 11.45
CA THR A 170 2.02 -29.70 10.91
C THR A 170 2.36 -30.80 11.92
N LYS A 171 1.35 -31.48 12.48
CA LYS A 171 1.62 -32.70 13.25
C LYS A 171 2.17 -33.73 12.24
N SER A 172 3.41 -34.14 12.46
CA SER A 172 4.03 -35.27 11.76
C SER A 172 3.46 -36.60 12.25
#